data_AF-A0AAV0UTN9-F1
#
_entry.id   AF-A0AAV0UTN9-F1
#
_cell.length_a   1.000
_cell.length_b   1.000
_cell.length_c   1.000
_cell.angle_alpha   90.00
_cell.angle_beta   90.00
_cell.angle_gamma   90.00
#
_symmetry.space_group_name_H-M   'P 1'
#
loop_
_entity.id
_entity.type
_entity.pdbx_description
1 polymer ?
#
loop_
_entity_poly.entity_id
_entity_poly.type
_entity_poly.pdbx_seq_one_letter_code
_entity_poly.pdbx_strand_id
1 'polypeptide(L)'
;MPKVLLCGAVQGHWELLFDRVRKLNAAAKDKPFDALVCVGRCFPLPAEYVTGGKKQVPVPTYFLPGHEIARLWQQDAIQTEILDRLSAVEQYVNPVEIGKEFFCLAGVGVATIAGLKVAYVSGIETHGQQDENGTLLTYSKASVEALLQQLLASGVQADVDFLFTAEYPMSFQLLLPEQQLPLGLQAMRGSTAIREIMQHVHPKYHITSRGGDGTRGDVFYQRLPYVSEVGGTGCKQLTRLIGLSGANTTKEKTRKYLHALQVVPFAQQSAEERQHVDIPAGTTKNPYLHAMLDEATSWNGESDVKRRRTDPAATRGLSADQIEQLTTKSQGGAQFFYDQKLVARGQRKGGLLPGQNNPQQRRNNRLAVPDRTECWFCLSTPTLERHLIVSIGQEAYLAMPKGAICGDHLLIVPIAHEASTLALSKDTWHEMERFKAALRRYFATQDKELLVIDRNVATLGATHCHLQVVGVPKAKAAAARSIFKTEGEKYHVKFQELLHHADEKPDSGVSTGPLELLREQTDGKSFLYAEVPNAEGGTTQLLHHVEGKHYVQFGRHAASCVLEMPRRANWKFCVVPKCEEEKLTQTFKDRWKPYDFTLENDDKDE
;
A
#
# COMPACT_ATOMS: atom_id res chain seq x y z
N MET A 1 15.00 -24.51 -7.10
CA MET A 1 13.89 -23.77 -6.44
C MET A 1 12.57 -24.48 -6.71
N PRO A 2 11.87 -24.98 -5.69
CA PRO A 2 10.55 -25.56 -5.83
C PRO A 2 9.52 -24.57 -6.40
N LYS A 3 8.64 -25.07 -7.27
CA LYS A 3 7.48 -24.36 -7.81
C LYS A 3 6.21 -24.89 -7.15
N VAL A 4 5.50 -24.06 -6.40
CA VAL A 4 4.32 -24.48 -5.63
C VAL A 4 3.08 -23.74 -6.13
N LEU A 5 1.98 -24.47 -6.25
CA LEU A 5 0.65 -23.91 -6.46
C LEU A 5 -0.07 -23.80 -5.12
N LEU A 6 -0.73 -22.67 -4.91
CA LEU A 6 -1.46 -22.33 -3.71
C LEU A 6 -2.92 -22.08 -4.10
N CYS A 7 -3.83 -22.82 -3.50
CA CYS A 7 -5.26 -22.70 -3.71
C CYS A 7 -5.95 -22.25 -2.41
N GLY A 8 -6.91 -21.36 -2.52
CA GLY A 8 -7.85 -21.09 -1.44
C GLY A 8 -8.87 -22.22 -1.29
N ALA A 9 -10.01 -21.89 -0.69
CA ALA A 9 -11.09 -22.84 -0.43
C ALA A 9 -11.51 -23.64 -1.68
N VAL A 10 -11.65 -24.97 -1.59
CA VAL A 10 -11.97 -25.81 -2.77
C VAL A 10 -13.48 -26.07 -2.91
N GLN A 11 -14.15 -26.32 -1.79
CA GLN A 11 -15.58 -26.54 -1.65
C GLN A 11 -16.13 -27.63 -2.59
N GLY A 12 -15.44 -28.76 -2.65
CA GLY A 12 -15.81 -29.85 -3.55
C GLY A 12 -15.49 -29.62 -5.03
N HIS A 13 -15.04 -28.44 -5.45
CA HIS A 13 -14.67 -28.15 -6.85
C HIS A 13 -13.29 -28.72 -7.25
N TRP A 14 -12.98 -29.94 -6.80
CA TRP A 14 -11.68 -30.57 -7.00
C TRP A 14 -11.36 -30.86 -8.46
N GLU A 15 -12.33 -31.32 -9.25
CA GLU A 15 -12.11 -31.59 -10.68
C GLU A 15 -11.80 -30.30 -11.45
N LEU A 16 -12.50 -29.21 -11.14
CA LEU A 16 -12.22 -27.89 -11.71
C LEU A 16 -10.78 -27.47 -11.40
N LEU A 17 -10.35 -27.64 -10.15
CA LEU A 17 -8.99 -27.33 -9.71
C LEU A 17 -7.97 -28.22 -10.42
N PHE A 18 -8.14 -29.54 -10.40
CA PHE A 18 -7.20 -30.48 -10.99
C PHE A 18 -7.09 -30.32 -12.50
N ASP A 19 -8.18 -30.07 -13.21
CA ASP A 19 -8.13 -29.72 -14.64
C ASP A 19 -7.34 -28.44 -14.90
N ARG A 20 -7.48 -27.44 -14.04
CA ARG A 20 -6.70 -26.21 -14.14
C ARG A 20 -5.22 -26.48 -13.90
N VAL A 21 -4.87 -27.30 -12.91
CA VAL A 21 -3.49 -27.68 -12.61
C VAL A 21 -2.87 -28.49 -13.75
N ARG A 22 -3.58 -29.47 -14.32
CA ARG A 22 -3.14 -30.23 -15.51
C ARG A 22 -2.78 -29.28 -16.66
N LYS A 23 -3.64 -28.30 -16.95
CA LYS A 23 -3.39 -27.28 -17.99
C LYS A 23 -2.18 -26.40 -17.68
N LEU A 24 -1.98 -26.00 -16.42
CA LEU A 24 -0.83 -25.19 -16.00
C LEU A 24 0.48 -25.96 -16.09
N ASN A 25 0.50 -27.23 -15.66
CA ASN A 25 1.65 -28.12 -15.82
C ASN A 25 1.99 -28.34 -17.30
N ALA A 26 0.99 -28.61 -18.15
CA ALA A 26 1.20 -28.78 -19.59
C ALA A 26 1.74 -27.51 -20.27
N ALA A 27 1.43 -26.32 -19.75
CA ALA A 27 1.91 -25.05 -20.27
C ALA A 27 3.30 -24.63 -19.72
N ALA A 28 3.81 -25.30 -18.68
CA ALA A 28 5.08 -24.99 -18.07
C ALA A 28 6.23 -25.51 -18.95
N LYS A 29 6.97 -24.60 -19.60
CA LYS A 29 8.00 -24.94 -20.61
C LYS A 29 9.20 -25.74 -20.07
N ASP A 30 9.59 -25.55 -18.80
CA ASP A 30 10.86 -26.09 -18.28
C ASP A 30 10.68 -27.21 -17.24
N LYS A 31 9.71 -27.05 -16.32
CA LYS A 31 9.48 -27.99 -15.20
C LYS A 31 8.05 -27.86 -14.67
N PRO A 32 7.34 -28.96 -14.41
CA PRO A 32 6.04 -28.94 -13.73
C PRO A 32 6.13 -28.37 -12.31
N PHE A 33 4.98 -28.06 -11.73
CA PHE A 33 4.87 -27.70 -10.32
C PHE A 33 5.21 -28.91 -9.44
N ASP A 34 5.87 -28.65 -8.31
CA ASP A 34 6.34 -29.65 -7.36
C ASP A 34 5.28 -30.02 -6.32
N ALA A 35 4.37 -29.10 -6.00
CA ALA A 35 3.27 -29.33 -5.05
C ALA A 35 2.09 -28.39 -5.30
N LEU A 36 0.90 -28.81 -4.88
CA LEU A 36 -0.31 -28.00 -4.70
C LEU A 36 -0.69 -27.99 -3.23
N VAL A 37 -0.95 -26.81 -2.64
CA VAL A 37 -1.46 -26.68 -1.27
C VAL A 37 -2.80 -25.94 -1.29
N CYS A 38 -3.86 -26.56 -0.76
CA CYS A 38 -5.21 -26.02 -0.69
C CYS A 38 -5.57 -25.63 0.74
N VAL A 39 -6.11 -24.44 0.95
CA VAL A 39 -6.37 -23.88 2.29
C VAL A 39 -7.85 -23.60 2.47
N GLY A 40 -8.46 -24.19 3.51
CA GLY A 40 -9.86 -23.98 3.89
C GLY A 40 -10.86 -24.75 3.03
N ARG A 41 -12.06 -24.98 3.59
CA ARG A 41 -13.24 -25.62 2.98
C ARG A 41 -12.90 -26.66 1.92
N CYS A 42 -12.21 -27.72 2.30
CA CYS A 42 -11.68 -28.73 1.38
C CYS A 42 -12.72 -29.83 1.08
N PHE A 43 -13.73 -29.98 1.94
CA PHE A 43 -14.75 -31.01 1.76
C PHE A 43 -15.89 -30.55 0.84
N PRO A 44 -16.60 -31.49 0.19
CA PRO A 44 -16.31 -32.93 0.14
C PRO A 44 -15.07 -33.22 -0.73
N LEU A 45 -14.35 -34.30 -0.38
CA LEU A 45 -13.21 -34.81 -1.14
C LEU A 45 -13.70 -35.69 -2.30
N PRO A 46 -13.02 -35.70 -3.45
CA PRO A 46 -13.49 -36.44 -4.62
C PRO A 46 -13.16 -37.93 -4.46
N ALA A 47 -14.20 -38.78 -4.35
CA ALA A 47 -14.05 -40.23 -4.10
C ALA A 47 -13.15 -40.95 -5.13
N GLU A 48 -13.02 -40.42 -6.34
CA GLU A 48 -12.16 -41.01 -7.37
C GLU A 48 -10.65 -40.87 -7.08
N TYR A 49 -10.25 -39.99 -6.16
CA TYR A 49 -8.83 -39.68 -5.85
C TYR A 49 -8.39 -40.13 -4.46
N VAL A 50 -9.32 -40.57 -3.61
CA VAL A 50 -9.01 -41.09 -2.27
C VAL A 50 -8.67 -42.57 -2.35
N THR A 51 -8.32 -43.19 -1.22
CA THR A 51 -7.96 -44.61 -1.15
C THR A 51 -9.08 -45.47 -1.76
N GLY A 52 -8.73 -46.34 -2.72
CA GLY A 52 -9.71 -47.14 -3.49
C GLY A 52 -10.26 -46.47 -4.76
N GLY A 53 -9.95 -45.19 -4.97
CA GLY A 53 -10.27 -44.45 -6.19
C GLY A 53 -9.43 -44.86 -7.42
N LYS A 54 -9.90 -44.48 -8.61
CA LYS A 54 -9.29 -44.84 -9.91
C LYS A 54 -8.41 -43.76 -10.51
N LYS A 55 -8.43 -42.54 -9.98
CA LYS A 55 -7.68 -41.37 -10.47
C LYS A 55 -6.53 -41.02 -9.52
N GLN A 56 -5.52 -40.35 -10.07
CA GLN A 56 -4.41 -39.79 -9.32
C GLN A 56 -4.43 -38.26 -9.45
N VAL A 57 -4.03 -37.57 -8.39
CA VAL A 57 -3.88 -36.12 -8.40
C VAL A 57 -2.81 -35.68 -9.42
N PRO A 58 -2.95 -34.50 -10.05
CA PRO A 58 -2.07 -34.08 -11.13
C PRO A 58 -0.68 -33.61 -10.67
N VAL A 59 -0.50 -33.44 -9.36
CA VAL A 59 0.73 -33.04 -8.66
C VAL A 59 0.53 -33.43 -7.19
N PRO A 60 1.59 -33.73 -6.40
CA PRO A 60 1.45 -33.92 -4.96
C PRO A 60 0.60 -32.81 -4.33
N THR A 61 -0.54 -33.20 -3.76
CA THR A 61 -1.57 -32.26 -3.31
C THR A 61 -1.73 -32.36 -1.80
N TYR A 62 -1.61 -31.24 -1.13
CA TYR A 62 -1.79 -31.08 0.30
C TYR A 62 -3.02 -30.20 0.53
N PHE A 63 -3.81 -30.51 1.55
CA PHE A 63 -4.96 -29.68 1.88
C PHE A 63 -5.10 -29.50 3.39
N LEU A 64 -5.61 -28.33 3.78
CA LEU A 64 -5.81 -27.92 5.17
C LEU A 64 -7.30 -27.62 5.37
N PRO A 65 -8.04 -28.46 6.11
CA PRO A 65 -9.46 -28.24 6.33
C PRO A 65 -9.72 -27.09 7.30
N GLY A 66 -10.87 -26.43 7.14
CA GLY A 66 -11.26 -25.30 7.99
C GLY A 66 -12.48 -24.57 7.46
N HIS A 67 -13.29 -23.97 8.34
CA HIS A 67 -14.61 -23.40 7.99
C HIS A 67 -15.54 -24.40 7.30
N GLU A 68 -15.39 -25.71 7.57
CA GLU A 68 -16.21 -26.73 6.92
C GLU A 68 -17.67 -26.63 7.35
N ILE A 69 -18.60 -26.74 6.39
CA ILE A 69 -20.04 -26.83 6.69
C ILE A 69 -20.39 -28.31 6.75
N ALA A 70 -20.09 -28.91 7.90
CA ALA A 70 -20.13 -30.36 8.09
C ALA A 70 -21.49 -31.00 7.71
N ARG A 71 -22.60 -30.28 7.95
CA ARG A 71 -23.96 -30.77 7.68
C ARG A 71 -24.27 -31.12 6.22
N LEU A 72 -23.50 -30.61 5.25
CA LEU A 72 -23.81 -30.78 3.82
C LEU A 72 -23.26 -32.09 3.23
N TRP A 73 -22.19 -32.65 3.80
CA TRP A 73 -21.50 -33.83 3.25
C TRP A 73 -21.31 -34.97 4.25
N GLN A 74 -21.60 -34.76 5.54
CA GLN A 74 -21.56 -35.82 6.57
C GLN A 74 -22.57 -36.96 6.37
N GLN A 75 -23.52 -36.82 5.43
CA GLN A 75 -24.43 -37.90 5.06
C GLN A 75 -23.81 -38.88 4.04
N ASP A 76 -22.67 -38.52 3.44
CA ASP A 76 -21.91 -39.39 2.53
C ASP A 76 -20.98 -40.30 3.34
N ALA A 77 -21.18 -41.61 3.24
CA ALA A 77 -20.43 -42.61 3.99
C ALA A 77 -18.92 -42.53 3.74
N ILE A 78 -18.48 -42.19 2.52
CA ILE A 78 -17.05 -42.08 2.18
C ILE A 78 -16.46 -40.86 2.89
N GLN A 79 -17.18 -39.74 2.92
CA GLN A 79 -16.69 -38.53 3.59
C GLN A 79 -16.60 -38.72 5.10
N THR A 80 -17.59 -39.39 5.70
CA THR A 80 -17.61 -39.72 7.12
C THR A 80 -16.47 -40.66 7.48
N GLU A 81 -16.23 -41.71 6.69
CA GLU A 81 -15.09 -42.62 6.91
C GLU A 81 -13.74 -41.88 6.86
N ILE A 82 -13.55 -40.99 5.88
CA ILE A 82 -12.33 -40.17 5.79
C ILE A 82 -12.20 -39.25 7.01
N LEU A 83 -13.29 -38.60 7.41
CA LEU A 83 -13.30 -37.72 8.57
C LEU A 83 -12.93 -38.47 9.86
N ASP A 84 -13.51 -39.65 10.07
CA ASP A 84 -13.25 -40.50 11.23
C ASP A 84 -11.79 -40.97 11.23
N ARG A 85 -11.27 -41.41 10.07
CA ARG A 85 -9.86 -41.78 9.91
C ARG A 85 -8.90 -40.64 10.20
N LEU A 86 -9.22 -39.43 9.73
CA LEU A 86 -8.41 -38.24 9.99
C LEU A 86 -8.48 -37.83 11.47
N SER A 87 -9.65 -37.97 12.10
CA SER A 87 -9.87 -37.58 13.50
C SER A 87 -9.28 -38.58 14.50
N ALA A 88 -9.08 -39.84 14.09
CA ALA A 88 -8.48 -40.88 14.92
C ALA A 88 -6.96 -40.75 15.10
N VAL A 89 -6.31 -39.79 14.43
CA VAL A 89 -4.86 -39.57 14.55
C VAL A 89 -4.56 -38.77 15.81
N GLU A 90 -3.95 -39.43 16.80
CA GLU A 90 -3.62 -38.82 18.10
C GLU A 90 -2.49 -37.78 18.02
N GLN A 91 -1.54 -37.95 17.09
CA GLN A 91 -0.41 -37.03 16.91
C GLN A 91 -0.10 -36.83 15.42
N TYR A 92 -0.30 -35.60 14.94
CA TYR A 92 -0.04 -35.22 13.55
C TYR A 92 1.44 -34.89 13.33
N VAL A 93 2.30 -35.91 13.38
CA VAL A 93 3.75 -35.74 13.15
C VAL A 93 4.05 -35.51 11.66
N ASN A 94 3.24 -36.07 10.77
CA ASN A 94 3.39 -35.94 9.31
C ASN A 94 2.03 -35.72 8.63
N PRO A 95 2.00 -35.13 7.41
CA PRO A 95 0.79 -35.08 6.60
C PRO A 95 0.18 -36.47 6.39
N VAL A 96 -1.14 -36.59 6.58
CA VAL A 96 -1.85 -37.87 6.51
C VAL A 96 -2.25 -38.16 5.07
N GLU A 97 -1.75 -39.25 4.48
CA GLU A 97 -2.10 -39.63 3.11
C GLU A 97 -3.51 -40.25 3.05
N ILE A 98 -4.39 -39.65 2.25
CA ILE A 98 -5.78 -40.11 2.06
C ILE A 98 -5.99 -40.78 0.69
N GLY A 99 -5.03 -40.63 -0.21
CA GLY A 99 -5.01 -41.16 -1.57
C GLY A 99 -3.60 -40.95 -2.14
N LYS A 100 -3.26 -41.61 -3.25
CA LYS A 100 -1.90 -41.57 -3.79
C LYS A 100 -1.45 -40.14 -4.06
N GLU A 101 -0.43 -39.69 -3.31
CA GLU A 101 0.11 -38.31 -3.34
C GLU A 101 -0.91 -37.21 -2.96
N PHE A 102 -1.96 -37.57 -2.22
CA PHE A 102 -2.99 -36.66 -1.74
C PHE A 102 -3.03 -36.69 -0.20
N PHE A 103 -2.63 -35.58 0.42
CA PHE A 103 -2.30 -35.50 1.84
C PHE A 103 -3.14 -34.45 2.58
N CYS A 104 -3.59 -34.79 3.79
CA CYS A 104 -4.22 -33.87 4.72
C CYS A 104 -3.18 -33.29 5.70
N LEU A 105 -3.12 -31.96 5.79
CA LEU A 105 -2.44 -31.22 6.85
C LEU A 105 -3.41 -31.07 8.02
N ALA A 106 -3.60 -32.15 8.78
CA ALA A 106 -4.56 -32.23 9.87
C ALA A 106 -3.98 -31.69 11.19
N GLY A 107 -4.80 -30.99 11.97
CA GLY A 107 -4.39 -30.40 13.24
C GLY A 107 -3.36 -29.27 13.09
N VAL A 108 -2.40 -29.22 14.01
CA VAL A 108 -1.36 -28.19 14.08
C VAL A 108 0.00 -28.85 14.03
N GLY A 109 0.90 -28.38 13.16
CA GLY A 109 2.21 -29.04 13.02
C GLY A 109 3.18 -28.39 12.04
N VAL A 110 4.29 -29.11 11.84
CA VAL A 110 5.37 -28.75 10.91
C VAL A 110 5.60 -29.91 9.94
N ALA A 111 5.79 -29.61 8.66
CA ALA A 111 6.08 -30.59 7.62
C ALA A 111 7.11 -30.06 6.62
N THR A 112 7.65 -30.96 5.80
CA THR A 112 8.49 -30.60 4.65
C THR A 112 7.72 -30.90 3.36
N ILE A 113 7.44 -29.88 2.55
CA ILE A 113 6.72 -30.01 1.27
C ILE A 113 7.62 -29.52 0.15
N ALA A 114 7.97 -30.39 -0.80
CA ALA A 114 8.86 -30.06 -1.92
C ALA A 114 10.20 -29.42 -1.47
N GLY A 115 10.72 -29.82 -0.30
CA GLY A 115 11.95 -29.27 0.28
C GLY A 115 11.79 -27.93 1.00
N LEU A 116 10.56 -27.44 1.20
CA LEU A 116 10.23 -26.23 1.96
C LEU A 116 9.79 -26.61 3.37
N LYS A 117 10.27 -25.86 4.38
CA LYS A 117 9.79 -26.02 5.77
C LYS A 117 8.45 -25.30 5.91
N VAL A 118 7.41 -26.06 6.25
CA VAL A 118 6.03 -25.59 6.33
C VAL A 118 5.51 -25.75 7.75
N ALA A 119 4.96 -24.68 8.32
CA ALA A 119 4.10 -24.74 9.49
C ALA A 119 2.64 -24.64 9.06
N TYR A 120 1.72 -25.26 9.80
CA TYR A 120 0.30 -25.22 9.47
C TYR A 120 -0.59 -25.29 10.72
N VAL A 121 -1.75 -24.63 10.63
CA VAL A 121 -2.80 -24.63 11.65
C VAL A 121 -4.14 -24.91 10.95
N SER A 122 -4.61 -26.15 11.04
CA SER A 122 -5.89 -26.61 10.52
C SER A 122 -7.05 -26.20 11.41
N GLY A 123 -8.19 -25.87 10.82
CA GLY A 123 -9.41 -25.57 11.56
C GLY A 123 -9.60 -24.11 11.98
N ILE A 124 -10.48 -23.92 12.98
CA ILE A 124 -10.83 -22.63 13.60
C ILE A 124 -10.57 -22.61 15.11
N GLU A 125 -10.29 -21.45 15.67
CA GLU A 125 -9.99 -21.29 17.11
C GLU A 125 -11.19 -21.67 18.00
N THR A 126 -11.01 -22.52 19.02
CA THR A 126 -12.10 -22.99 19.89
C THR A 126 -12.58 -21.99 20.93
N HIS A 127 -11.89 -20.86 21.16
CA HIS A 127 -12.22 -19.84 22.17
C HIS A 127 -12.70 -20.41 23.55
N GLY A 128 -12.14 -21.53 24.00
CA GLY A 128 -12.49 -22.17 25.28
C GLY A 128 -13.83 -22.92 25.30
N GLN A 129 -14.46 -23.16 24.15
CA GLN A 129 -15.68 -23.96 24.01
C GLN A 129 -15.30 -25.35 23.47
N GLN A 130 -15.08 -26.30 24.40
CA GLN A 130 -14.86 -27.74 24.22
C GLN A 130 -13.53 -28.23 23.61
N ASP A 131 -13.00 -29.25 24.30
CA ASP A 131 -11.74 -30.00 24.17
C ASP A 131 -10.46 -29.17 24.12
N GLU A 132 -9.68 -29.22 25.22
CA GLU A 132 -8.38 -28.55 25.36
C GLU A 132 -7.37 -29.02 24.28
N ASN A 133 -7.66 -30.16 23.63
CA ASN A 133 -6.98 -30.69 22.45
C ASN A 133 -7.88 -30.46 21.22
N GLY A 134 -7.53 -29.52 20.34
CA GLY A 134 -8.31 -29.22 19.13
C GLY A 134 -8.60 -30.45 18.24
N THR A 135 -9.66 -30.38 17.44
CA THR A 135 -10.08 -31.45 16.50
C THR A 135 -9.43 -31.29 15.11
N LEU A 136 -9.79 -32.13 14.13
CA LEU A 136 -9.39 -31.91 12.72
C LEU A 136 -9.79 -30.51 12.21
N LEU A 137 -10.94 -30.02 12.68
CA LEU A 137 -11.58 -28.79 12.21
C LEU A 137 -11.44 -27.62 13.18
N THR A 138 -10.81 -27.83 14.33
CA THR A 138 -10.63 -26.80 15.36
C THR A 138 -9.25 -26.88 16.00
N TYR A 139 -8.73 -25.75 16.48
CA TYR A 139 -7.47 -25.74 17.22
C TYR A 139 -7.62 -24.94 18.52
N SER A 140 -6.83 -25.31 19.52
CA SER A 140 -6.80 -24.65 20.83
C SER A 140 -5.58 -23.76 20.96
N LYS A 141 -5.61 -22.80 21.88
CA LYS A 141 -4.44 -21.98 22.20
C LYS A 141 -3.25 -22.84 22.64
N ALA A 142 -3.49 -23.88 23.44
CA ALA A 142 -2.47 -24.83 23.89
C ALA A 142 -1.77 -25.54 22.71
N SER A 143 -2.53 -25.95 21.68
CA SER A 143 -1.94 -26.57 20.49
C SER A 143 -1.04 -25.61 19.69
N VAL A 144 -1.38 -24.32 19.69
CA VAL A 144 -0.59 -23.26 19.05
C VAL A 144 0.67 -22.94 19.87
N GLU A 145 0.56 -22.88 21.20
CA GLU A 145 1.70 -22.69 22.11
C GLU A 145 2.70 -23.86 21.98
N ALA A 146 2.22 -25.10 21.87
CA ALA A 146 3.07 -26.27 21.62
C ALA A 146 3.81 -26.17 20.27
N LEU A 147 3.13 -25.72 19.20
CA LEU A 147 3.76 -25.48 17.90
C LEU A 147 4.83 -24.38 18.00
N LEU A 148 4.56 -23.29 18.71
CA LEU A 148 5.52 -22.22 18.95
C LEU A 148 6.77 -22.74 19.65
N GLN A 149 6.60 -23.53 20.71
CA GLN A 149 7.72 -24.17 21.40
C GLN A 149 8.53 -25.06 20.46
N GLN A 150 7.88 -25.90 19.66
CA GLN A 150 8.55 -26.76 18.67
C GLN A 150 9.34 -25.95 17.64
N LEU A 151 8.77 -24.85 17.13
CA LEU A 151 9.41 -24.00 16.12
C LEU A 151 10.60 -23.21 16.68
N LEU A 152 10.54 -22.81 17.96
CA LEU A 152 11.58 -22.02 18.63
C LEU A 152 12.65 -22.89 19.30
N ALA A 153 12.40 -24.19 19.53
CA ALA A 153 13.37 -25.11 20.13
C ALA A 153 14.64 -25.31 19.29
N SER A 154 14.60 -24.97 17.99
CA SER A 154 15.69 -25.20 17.03
C SER A 154 16.77 -24.10 17.02
N GLY A 155 16.63 -23.02 17.81
CA GLY A 155 17.56 -21.89 17.86
C GLY A 155 16.88 -20.53 17.63
N VAL A 156 17.70 -19.50 17.39
CA VAL A 156 17.27 -18.07 17.37
C VAL A 156 16.30 -17.73 16.22
N GLN A 157 16.16 -18.59 15.21
CA GLN A 157 15.26 -18.38 14.07
C GLN A 157 14.52 -19.68 13.68
N ALA A 158 13.20 -19.61 13.53
CA ALA A 158 12.37 -20.77 13.19
C ALA A 158 12.49 -21.22 11.72
N ASP A 159 13.02 -20.37 10.83
CA ASP A 159 13.27 -20.63 9.40
C ASP A 159 12.10 -21.27 8.64
N VAL A 160 10.90 -20.72 8.81
CA VAL A 160 9.66 -21.25 8.19
C VAL A 160 9.42 -20.61 6.82
N ASP A 161 9.43 -21.40 5.74
CA ASP A 161 9.16 -20.89 4.39
C ASP A 161 7.69 -20.51 4.21
N PHE A 162 6.76 -21.37 4.68
CA PHE A 162 5.33 -21.14 4.61
C PHE A 162 4.63 -21.39 5.94
N LEU A 163 3.73 -20.49 6.31
CA LEU A 163 2.65 -20.78 7.25
C LEU A 163 1.33 -20.90 6.48
N PHE A 164 0.57 -21.97 6.72
CA PHE A 164 -0.79 -22.16 6.21
C PHE A 164 -1.83 -22.10 7.32
N THR A 165 -2.85 -21.25 7.18
CA THR A 165 -3.96 -21.17 8.15
C THR A 165 -5.30 -20.93 7.46
N ALA A 166 -6.37 -21.53 7.98
CA ALA A 166 -7.73 -21.25 7.49
C ALA A 166 -8.25 -19.86 7.95
N GLU A 167 -7.63 -19.26 8.97
CA GLU A 167 -8.03 -17.96 9.50
C GLU A 167 -6.95 -16.90 9.31
N TYR A 168 -7.39 -15.66 9.12
CA TYR A 168 -6.52 -14.50 9.19
C TYR A 168 -6.05 -14.30 10.64
N PRO A 169 -4.80 -13.86 10.85
CA PRO A 169 -4.35 -13.45 12.18
C PRO A 169 -5.05 -12.15 12.59
N MET A 170 -5.37 -12.01 13.87
CA MET A 170 -5.87 -10.74 14.40
C MET A 170 -4.88 -9.61 14.09
N SER A 171 -5.39 -8.42 13.79
CA SER A 171 -4.59 -7.21 13.52
C SER A 171 -3.78 -7.24 12.23
N PHE A 172 -4.01 -8.19 11.32
CA PHE A 172 -3.32 -8.25 10.01
C PHE A 172 -3.45 -6.98 9.17
N GLN A 173 -4.53 -6.21 9.40
CA GLN A 173 -4.84 -4.95 8.73
C GLN A 173 -4.02 -3.75 9.21
N LEU A 174 -3.37 -3.83 10.39
CA LEU A 174 -2.66 -2.70 10.95
C LEU A 174 -1.50 -2.26 10.05
N LEU A 175 -1.12 -0.98 10.21
CA LEU A 175 -0.07 -0.31 9.44
C LEU A 175 -0.39 -0.15 7.95
N LEU A 176 -1.64 -0.40 7.56
CA LEU A 176 -2.17 -0.16 6.23
C LEU A 176 -3.40 0.75 6.31
N PRO A 177 -3.60 1.65 5.33
CA PRO A 177 -4.86 2.38 5.20
C PRO A 177 -6.03 1.41 5.02
N GLU A 178 -7.17 1.70 5.65
CA GLU A 178 -8.39 0.88 5.55
C GLU A 178 -8.88 0.70 4.10
N GLN A 179 -8.61 1.68 3.24
CA GLN A 179 -8.95 1.64 1.81
C GLN A 179 -8.15 0.60 1.02
N GLN A 180 -7.02 0.11 1.57
CA GLN A 180 -6.26 -0.99 0.97
C GLN A 180 -6.83 -2.36 1.33
N LEU A 181 -7.74 -2.43 2.30
CA LEU A 181 -8.46 -3.66 2.60
C LEU A 181 -9.71 -3.75 1.73
N PRO A 182 -9.92 -4.89 1.04
CA PRO A 182 -11.19 -5.19 0.43
C PRO A 182 -12.33 -5.09 1.46
N LEU A 183 -13.50 -4.61 1.03
CA LEU A 183 -14.70 -4.48 1.88
C LEU A 183 -15.01 -5.78 2.66
N GLY A 184 -14.82 -6.94 2.03
CA GLY A 184 -15.02 -8.25 2.66
C GLY A 184 -14.09 -8.55 3.83
N LEU A 185 -12.98 -7.82 3.98
CA LEU A 185 -11.97 -7.99 5.03
C LEU A 185 -11.99 -6.88 6.09
N GLN A 186 -12.60 -5.72 5.84
CA GLN A 186 -12.60 -4.58 6.78
C GLN A 186 -13.24 -4.92 8.13
N ALA A 187 -14.37 -5.63 8.10
CA ALA A 187 -15.07 -6.08 9.30
C ALA A 187 -14.55 -7.42 9.86
N MET A 188 -13.53 -8.02 9.24
CA MET A 188 -13.04 -9.32 9.65
C MET A 188 -12.28 -9.23 10.97
N ARG A 189 -12.64 -10.13 11.89
CA ARG A 189 -11.85 -10.40 13.08
C ARG A 189 -11.01 -11.64 12.79
N GLY A 190 -9.70 -11.51 13.02
CA GLY A 190 -8.77 -12.63 12.89
C GLY A 190 -8.56 -13.35 14.22
N SER A 191 -7.86 -14.48 14.16
CA SER A 191 -7.52 -15.32 15.32
C SER A 191 -6.42 -14.69 16.18
N THR A 192 -6.62 -14.76 17.50
CA THR A 192 -5.63 -14.35 18.49
C THR A 192 -4.46 -15.31 18.57
N ALA A 193 -4.71 -16.62 18.48
CA ALA A 193 -3.62 -17.61 18.52
C ALA A 193 -2.71 -17.51 17.28
N ILE A 194 -3.26 -17.30 16.08
CA ILE A 194 -2.42 -17.14 14.87
C ILE A 194 -1.60 -15.84 14.94
N ARG A 195 -2.15 -14.77 15.54
CA ARG A 195 -1.40 -13.53 15.80
C ARG A 195 -0.15 -13.81 16.65
N GLU A 196 -0.26 -14.67 17.66
CA GLU A 196 0.86 -15.09 18.52
C GLU A 196 1.97 -15.79 17.71
N ILE A 197 1.61 -16.70 16.80
CA ILE A 197 2.58 -17.31 15.87
C ILE A 197 3.33 -16.24 15.06
N MET A 198 2.61 -15.23 14.56
CA MET A 198 3.19 -14.18 13.72
C MET A 198 4.06 -13.16 14.48
N GLN A 199 3.96 -13.10 15.80
CA GLN A 199 4.84 -12.31 16.66
C GLN A 199 6.23 -12.95 16.81
N HIS A 200 6.36 -14.27 16.61
CA HIS A 200 7.61 -14.99 16.88
C HIS A 200 8.24 -15.68 15.65
N VAL A 201 7.45 -16.26 14.75
CA VAL A 201 7.95 -17.21 13.73
C VAL A 201 8.40 -16.54 12.42
N HIS A 202 7.77 -15.43 12.06
CA HIS A 202 8.11 -14.61 10.88
C HIS A 202 8.34 -15.40 9.57
N PRO A 203 7.36 -16.18 9.07
CA PRO A 203 7.54 -16.99 7.86
C PRO A 203 7.80 -16.15 6.61
N LYS A 204 8.37 -16.69 5.53
CA LYS A 204 8.49 -15.94 4.26
C LYS A 204 7.13 -15.62 3.66
N TYR A 205 6.23 -16.60 3.71
CA TYR A 205 4.87 -16.48 3.21
C TYR A 205 3.88 -16.98 4.25
N HIS A 206 2.82 -16.22 4.47
CA HIS A 206 1.63 -16.66 5.18
C HIS A 206 0.48 -16.74 4.18
N ILE A 207 -0.03 -17.94 3.95
CA ILE A 207 -1.12 -18.19 3.02
C ILE A 207 -2.36 -18.52 3.83
N THR A 208 -3.45 -17.82 3.54
CA THR A 208 -4.74 -18.02 4.21
C THR A 208 -5.89 -18.00 3.23
N SER A 209 -7.00 -18.64 3.61
CA SER A 209 -8.25 -18.53 2.88
C SER A 209 -9.43 -18.71 3.82
N ARG A 210 -10.25 -17.65 3.89
CA ARG A 210 -11.58 -17.68 4.49
C ARG A 210 -12.69 -17.78 3.43
N GLY A 211 -12.30 -17.94 2.17
CA GLY A 211 -13.19 -17.84 1.03
C GLY A 211 -14.09 -19.05 0.80
N GLY A 212 -14.78 -19.01 -0.34
CA GLY A 212 -15.67 -20.04 -0.84
C GLY A 212 -17.16 -19.74 -0.77
N ASP A 213 -17.68 -19.16 0.31
CA ASP A 213 -19.14 -19.00 0.45
C ASP A 213 -19.72 -17.82 -0.34
N GLY A 214 -18.90 -17.11 -1.12
CA GLY A 214 -19.31 -15.89 -1.83
C GLY A 214 -19.56 -14.70 -0.91
N THR A 215 -19.23 -14.81 0.39
CA THR A 215 -19.52 -13.79 1.41
C THR A 215 -18.25 -13.10 1.95
N ARG A 216 -18.32 -12.55 3.16
CA ARG A 216 -17.24 -11.79 3.81
C ARG A 216 -15.98 -12.66 3.98
N GLY A 217 -14.91 -12.27 3.31
CA GLY A 217 -13.63 -12.98 3.33
C GLY A 217 -13.32 -13.77 2.08
N ASP A 218 -14.28 -13.91 1.17
CA ASP A 218 -14.09 -14.60 -0.11
C ASP A 218 -13.53 -13.67 -1.18
N VAL A 219 -12.31 -13.22 -0.95
CA VAL A 219 -11.62 -12.25 -1.79
C VAL A 219 -10.14 -12.54 -1.85
N PHE A 220 -9.56 -12.39 -3.03
CA PHE A 220 -8.11 -12.35 -3.20
C PHE A 220 -7.56 -11.08 -2.58
N TYR A 221 -6.66 -11.23 -1.63
CA TYR A 221 -6.00 -10.11 -0.95
C TYR A 221 -4.53 -10.39 -0.79
N GLN A 222 -3.69 -9.49 -1.31
CA GLN A 222 -2.26 -9.52 -1.07
C GLN A 222 -1.90 -8.33 -0.21
N ARG A 223 -1.56 -8.61 1.06
CA ARG A 223 -1.09 -7.57 1.98
C ARG A 223 0.24 -7.03 1.47
N LEU A 224 0.51 -5.74 1.65
CA LEU A 224 1.89 -5.24 1.55
C LEU A 224 2.79 -6.08 2.48
N PRO A 225 4.04 -6.40 2.07
CA PRO A 225 4.94 -7.15 2.91
C PRO A 225 5.20 -6.41 4.23
N TYR A 226 5.57 -7.14 5.26
CA TYR A 226 6.05 -6.56 6.50
C TYR A 226 7.40 -7.13 6.90
N VAL A 227 8.21 -6.29 7.54
CA VAL A 227 9.51 -6.66 8.06
C VAL A 227 9.42 -6.87 9.57
N SER A 228 10.07 -7.94 10.03
CA SER A 228 10.29 -8.27 11.44
C SER A 228 11.78 -8.30 11.70
N GLU A 229 12.20 -7.97 12.92
CA GLU A 229 13.58 -8.14 13.37
C GLU A 229 13.64 -9.40 14.21
N VAL A 230 14.53 -10.33 13.85
CA VAL A 230 14.71 -11.59 14.58
C VAL A 230 15.44 -11.26 15.88
N GLY A 231 14.75 -11.46 17.00
CA GLY A 231 15.21 -11.08 18.33
C GLY A 231 16.63 -11.57 18.63
N GLY A 232 17.50 -10.66 19.09
CA GLY A 232 18.87 -10.99 19.47
C GLY A 232 19.88 -11.12 18.33
N THR A 233 19.46 -11.05 17.05
CA THR A 233 20.37 -11.17 15.89
C THR A 233 20.50 -9.90 15.06
N GLY A 234 19.52 -8.99 15.14
CA GLY A 234 19.43 -7.82 14.25
C GLY A 234 19.06 -8.15 12.80
N CYS A 235 18.89 -9.44 12.45
CA CYS A 235 18.52 -9.88 11.11
C CYS A 235 17.06 -9.47 10.80
N LYS A 236 16.84 -8.97 9.59
CA LYS A 236 15.51 -8.56 9.11
C LYS A 236 14.87 -9.68 8.31
N GLN A 237 13.63 -10.02 8.63
CA GLN A 237 12.85 -11.05 7.94
C GLN A 237 11.60 -10.44 7.31
N LEU A 238 11.40 -10.69 6.01
CA LEU A 238 10.21 -10.27 5.28
C LEU A 238 9.15 -11.38 5.27
N THR A 239 7.91 -11.00 5.58
CA THR A 239 6.75 -11.88 5.45
C THR A 239 5.74 -11.28 4.47
N ARG A 240 5.20 -12.14 3.60
CA ARG A 240 4.13 -11.81 2.64
C ARG A 240 2.85 -12.57 3.01
N LEU A 241 1.80 -11.84 3.39
CA LEU A 241 0.47 -12.40 3.64
C LEU A 241 -0.36 -12.41 2.35
N ILE A 242 -0.84 -13.59 1.95
CA ILE A 242 -1.68 -13.78 0.77
C ILE A 242 -2.96 -14.52 1.18
N GLY A 243 -4.09 -13.83 1.03
CA GLY A 243 -5.43 -14.36 1.09
C GLY A 243 -5.92 -14.80 -0.28
N LEU A 244 -6.39 -16.03 -0.40
CA LEU A 244 -6.96 -16.58 -1.63
C LEU A 244 -8.49 -16.71 -1.50
N SER A 245 -9.20 -16.42 -2.58
CA SER A 245 -10.65 -16.70 -2.66
C SER A 245 -10.91 -18.20 -2.85
N GLY A 246 -12.17 -18.63 -2.73
CA GLY A 246 -12.56 -20.00 -3.06
C GLY A 246 -12.54 -20.29 -4.56
N ALA A 247 -12.38 -21.56 -4.90
CA ALA A 247 -12.34 -22.09 -6.26
C ALA A 247 -13.58 -21.65 -7.05
N ASN A 248 -13.34 -21.07 -8.22
CA ASN A 248 -14.39 -20.52 -9.06
C ASN A 248 -13.96 -20.50 -10.53
N THR A 249 -14.91 -20.20 -11.43
CA THR A 249 -14.66 -20.05 -12.86
C THR A 249 -14.60 -18.57 -13.31
N THR A 250 -14.71 -17.65 -12.36
CA THR A 250 -14.77 -16.21 -12.58
C THR A 250 -13.42 -15.67 -13.03
N LYS A 251 -13.43 -14.69 -13.94
CA LYS A 251 -12.21 -14.02 -14.44
C LYS A 251 -11.83 -12.78 -13.63
N GLU A 252 -12.60 -12.47 -12.59
CA GLU A 252 -12.38 -11.32 -11.72
C GLU A 252 -11.08 -11.48 -10.92
N LYS A 253 -10.21 -10.46 -10.97
CA LYS A 253 -8.92 -10.50 -10.25
C LYS A 253 -9.09 -10.58 -8.73
N THR A 254 -10.17 -10.00 -8.20
CA THR A 254 -10.58 -10.06 -6.78
C THR A 254 -11.06 -11.45 -6.36
N ARG A 255 -11.29 -12.36 -7.30
CA ARG A 255 -11.73 -13.75 -7.09
C ARG A 255 -10.64 -14.74 -7.51
N LYS A 256 -9.37 -14.32 -7.45
CA LYS A 256 -8.24 -15.19 -7.71
C LYS A 256 -8.10 -16.22 -6.57
N TYR A 257 -8.35 -17.47 -6.93
CA TYR A 257 -8.29 -18.60 -6.01
C TYR A 257 -7.00 -19.43 -6.11
N LEU A 258 -6.23 -19.26 -7.20
CA LEU A 258 -5.01 -20.03 -7.47
C LEU A 258 -3.82 -19.08 -7.67
N HIS A 259 -2.71 -19.37 -6.99
CA HIS A 259 -1.48 -18.58 -7.04
C HIS A 259 -0.26 -19.50 -7.21
N ALA A 260 0.70 -19.08 -8.04
CA ALA A 260 1.90 -19.86 -8.32
C ALA A 260 3.12 -19.11 -7.77
N LEU A 261 3.99 -19.80 -7.05
CA LEU A 261 5.23 -19.24 -6.51
C LEU A 261 6.42 -20.16 -6.81
N GLN A 262 7.57 -19.54 -7.05
CA GLN A 262 8.86 -20.22 -7.06
C GLN A 262 9.66 -19.71 -5.88
N VAL A 263 10.10 -20.61 -5.00
CA VAL A 263 10.66 -20.23 -3.69
C VAL A 263 12.06 -20.79 -3.51
N VAL A 264 12.96 -19.99 -2.93
CA VAL A 264 14.25 -20.45 -2.40
C VAL A 264 13.99 -20.90 -0.96
N PRO A 265 14.14 -22.19 -0.62
CA PRO A 265 13.99 -22.67 0.76
C PRO A 265 15.01 -22.00 1.68
N PHE A 266 14.67 -21.77 2.95
CA PHE A 266 15.63 -21.22 3.91
C PHE A 266 16.88 -22.07 4.00
N ALA A 267 16.72 -23.40 4.03
CA ALA A 267 17.82 -24.36 4.06
C ALA A 267 18.84 -24.20 2.90
N GLN A 268 18.47 -23.50 1.82
CA GLN A 268 19.33 -23.26 0.66
C GLN A 268 19.89 -21.82 0.58
N GLN A 269 19.52 -20.93 1.50
CA GLN A 269 20.00 -19.54 1.52
C GLN A 269 21.30 -19.39 2.31
N SER A 270 22.24 -18.62 1.78
CA SER A 270 23.52 -18.33 2.45
C SER A 270 23.34 -17.42 3.68
N ALA A 271 24.32 -17.37 4.57
CA ALA A 271 24.29 -16.49 5.74
C ALA A 271 24.26 -15.01 5.33
N GLU A 272 24.96 -14.65 4.26
CA GLU A 272 25.01 -13.29 3.72
C GLU A 272 23.64 -12.86 3.14
N GLU A 273 22.98 -13.75 2.38
CA GLU A 273 21.64 -13.52 1.84
C GLU A 273 20.58 -13.34 2.95
N ARG A 274 20.77 -14.02 4.09
CA ARG A 274 19.91 -13.89 5.26
C ARG A 274 20.15 -12.59 6.05
N GLN A 275 21.36 -12.02 5.98
CA GLN A 275 21.67 -10.73 6.61
C GLN A 275 21.26 -9.54 5.73
N HIS A 276 21.44 -9.65 4.41
CA HIS A 276 21.15 -8.58 3.44
C HIS A 276 19.82 -8.82 2.71
N VAL A 277 18.71 -8.67 3.45
CA VAL A 277 17.38 -8.76 2.85
C VAL A 277 17.03 -7.45 2.14
N ASP A 278 16.81 -7.52 0.83
CA ASP A 278 16.28 -6.39 0.05
C ASP A 278 14.81 -6.13 0.46
N ILE A 279 14.53 -4.93 0.97
CA ILE A 279 13.23 -4.55 1.49
C ILE A 279 12.49 -3.75 0.43
N PRO A 280 11.45 -4.31 -0.21
CA PRO A 280 10.71 -3.62 -1.24
C PRO A 280 10.07 -2.33 -0.73
N ALA A 281 9.97 -1.33 -1.61
CA ALA A 281 9.20 -0.12 -1.34
C ALA A 281 7.74 -0.49 -0.98
N GLY A 282 7.22 0.12 0.09
CA GLY A 282 5.88 -0.19 0.59
C GLY A 282 5.82 -1.19 1.75
N THR A 283 6.93 -1.84 2.10
CA THR A 283 7.00 -2.74 3.27
C THR A 283 6.65 -2.01 4.57
N THR A 284 5.75 -2.60 5.37
CA THR A 284 5.40 -2.08 6.70
C THR A 284 6.27 -2.68 7.80
N LYS A 285 6.21 -2.17 9.03
CA LYS A 285 6.66 -2.95 10.20
C LYS A 285 5.73 -4.16 10.41
N ASN A 286 6.14 -5.13 11.22
CA ASN A 286 5.31 -6.24 11.63
C ASN A 286 4.05 -5.72 12.38
N PRO A 287 2.84 -5.95 11.83
CA PRO A 287 1.60 -5.41 12.42
C PRO A 287 1.24 -6.05 13.77
N TYR A 288 1.67 -7.29 14.01
CA TYR A 288 1.33 -8.05 15.21
C TYR A 288 2.22 -7.68 16.40
N LEU A 289 3.49 -7.38 16.12
CA LEU A 289 4.40 -6.78 17.11
C LEU A 289 3.97 -5.34 17.43
N HIS A 290 3.55 -4.57 16.42
CA HIS A 290 3.01 -3.23 16.65
C HIS A 290 1.79 -3.25 17.56
N ALA A 291 0.81 -4.12 17.28
CA ALA A 291 -0.38 -4.26 18.10
C ALA A 291 -0.04 -4.62 19.56
N MET A 292 0.90 -5.53 19.77
CA MET A 292 1.33 -5.95 21.12
C MET A 292 1.96 -4.80 21.91
N LEU A 293 2.79 -3.99 21.26
CA LEU A 293 3.44 -2.83 21.87
C LEU A 293 2.43 -1.73 22.20
N ASP A 294 1.48 -1.47 21.28
CA ASP A 294 0.43 -0.48 21.44
C ASP A 294 -0.50 -0.84 22.62
N GLU A 295 -0.92 -2.10 22.69
CA GLU A 295 -1.68 -2.65 23.81
C GLU A 295 -0.89 -2.49 25.12
N ALA A 296 0.39 -2.88 25.18
CA ALA A 296 1.21 -2.73 26.38
C ALA A 296 1.34 -1.26 26.85
N THR A 297 1.35 -0.29 25.94
CA THR A 297 1.39 1.15 26.28
C THR A 297 0.04 1.71 26.72
N SER A 298 -1.08 1.15 26.25
CA SER A 298 -2.43 1.61 26.58
C SER A 298 -2.87 1.25 28.00
N TRP A 299 -2.32 0.18 28.60
CA TRP A 299 -2.65 -0.21 29.98
C TRP A 299 -2.01 0.70 31.04
N ASN A 300 -1.05 1.54 30.64
CA ASN A 300 -0.37 2.49 31.52
C ASN A 300 -0.95 3.92 31.47
N GLY A 301 -2.01 4.16 30.68
CA GLY A 301 -2.63 5.48 30.50
C GLY A 301 -4.07 5.52 31.01
N GLU A 302 -4.29 6.15 32.15
CA GLU A 302 -5.64 6.42 32.69
C GLU A 302 -6.42 7.38 31.78
N SER A 303 -7.75 7.22 31.80
CA SER A 303 -8.73 7.71 30.82
C SER A 303 -8.91 9.24 30.74
N ASP A 304 -8.71 9.80 29.54
CA ASP A 304 -8.99 11.21 29.21
C ASP A 304 -10.24 11.37 28.30
N VAL A 305 -11.33 10.68 28.67
CA VAL A 305 -12.63 10.78 27.99
C VAL A 305 -13.48 11.85 28.69
N LYS A 306 -13.25 13.13 28.38
CA LYS A 306 -14.23 14.22 28.60
C LYS A 306 -13.74 15.54 27.97
N ARG A 307 -13.94 15.71 26.65
CA ARG A 307 -14.22 17.02 26.01
C ARG A 307 -14.46 16.86 24.52
N ARG A 308 -15.73 16.91 24.12
CA ARG A 308 -16.31 17.85 23.12
C ARG A 308 -17.64 17.30 22.61
N ARG A 309 -18.73 17.81 23.18
CA ARG A 309 -19.98 18.05 22.45
C ARG A 309 -19.79 19.32 21.60
N THR A 310 -20.24 19.32 20.36
CA THR A 310 -20.51 20.54 19.59
C THR A 310 -21.68 20.29 18.65
N ASP A 311 -22.55 21.29 18.56
CA ASP A 311 -23.90 21.28 17.97
C ASP A 311 -23.93 21.12 16.43
N PRO A 312 -25.02 20.54 15.88
CA PRO A 312 -25.26 20.40 14.44
C PRO A 312 -26.08 21.58 13.89
N ALA A 313 -25.44 22.73 13.61
CA ALA A 313 -26.10 23.81 12.89
C ALA A 313 -25.12 24.79 12.23
N ALA A 314 -24.46 24.37 11.15
CA ALA A 314 -23.87 25.28 10.14
C ALA A 314 -23.40 24.46 8.93
N THR A 315 -24.29 24.21 7.97
CA THR A 315 -23.93 23.61 6.69
C THR A 315 -24.57 24.43 5.58
N ARG A 316 -23.79 25.27 4.91
CA ARG A 316 -24.05 25.69 3.53
C ARG A 316 -22.72 25.91 2.82
N GLY A 317 -22.30 24.87 2.09
CA GLY A 317 -21.29 24.96 1.05
C GLY A 317 -21.89 25.44 -0.28
N LEU A 318 -21.02 25.64 -1.27
CA LEU A 318 -21.33 26.13 -2.63
C LEU A 318 -22.45 25.32 -3.30
N SER A 319 -23.29 25.99 -4.10
CA SER A 319 -24.43 25.35 -4.76
C SER A 319 -24.00 24.47 -5.94
N ALA A 320 -24.82 23.44 -6.24
CA ALA A 320 -24.60 22.54 -7.37
C ALA A 320 -24.44 23.28 -8.70
N ASP A 321 -25.08 24.44 -8.85
CA ASP A 321 -25.04 25.26 -10.05
C ASP A 321 -23.65 25.87 -10.32
N GLN A 322 -22.90 26.22 -9.25
CA GLN A 322 -21.52 26.72 -9.39
C GLN A 322 -20.56 25.61 -9.81
N ILE A 323 -20.81 24.36 -9.37
CA ILE A 323 -20.05 23.18 -9.80
C ILE A 323 -20.34 22.88 -11.28
N GLU A 324 -21.60 23.00 -11.71
CA GLU A 324 -22.00 22.74 -13.09
C GLU A 324 -21.43 23.76 -14.08
N GLN A 325 -21.43 25.06 -13.74
CA GLN A 325 -20.86 26.13 -14.58
C GLN A 325 -19.34 26.00 -14.79
N LEU A 326 -18.60 25.61 -13.75
CA LEU A 326 -17.16 25.37 -13.85
C LEU A 326 -16.84 24.09 -14.66
N THR A 327 -17.74 23.10 -14.60
CA THR A 327 -17.63 21.87 -15.41
C THR A 327 -17.88 22.17 -16.90
N THR A 328 -18.83 23.05 -17.23
CA THR A 328 -19.13 23.45 -18.63
C THR A 328 -18.01 24.28 -19.24
N LYS A 329 -17.37 25.18 -18.49
CA LYS A 329 -16.21 25.95 -18.97
C LYS A 329 -14.99 25.06 -19.30
N SER A 330 -14.93 23.83 -18.78
CA SER A 330 -13.85 22.87 -19.06
C SER A 330 -14.10 21.95 -20.27
N GLN A 331 -15.33 21.93 -20.82
CA GLN A 331 -15.73 20.98 -21.86
C GLN A 331 -15.63 21.55 -23.28
N GLY A 332 -14.40 21.63 -23.78
CA GLY A 332 -14.12 21.56 -25.21
C GLY A 332 -13.85 20.12 -25.62
N GLY A 333 -14.88 19.26 -25.62
CA GLY A 333 -14.81 17.91 -26.18
C GLY A 333 -15.42 16.80 -25.31
N ALA A 334 -16.61 16.36 -25.71
CA ALA A 334 -17.30 15.13 -25.34
C ALA A 334 -17.92 15.04 -23.92
N GLN A 335 -19.16 15.51 -23.81
CA GLN A 335 -20.19 14.76 -23.08
C GLN A 335 -20.67 13.63 -24.00
N PHE A 336 -20.75 12.39 -23.52
CA PHE A 336 -21.97 11.59 -23.55
C PHE A 336 -21.87 10.42 -22.56
N PHE A 337 -22.81 10.46 -21.61
CA PHE A 337 -23.56 9.41 -20.93
C PHE A 337 -23.09 7.94 -20.88
N TYR A 338 -23.22 7.41 -19.66
CA TYR A 338 -23.14 6.01 -19.26
C TYR A 338 -24.24 5.18 -19.97
N ASP A 339 -23.87 4.26 -20.86
CA ASP A 339 -24.78 3.23 -21.38
C ASP A 339 -24.38 1.84 -20.87
N GLN A 340 -25.28 1.24 -20.09
CA GLN A 340 -25.13 -0.06 -19.44
C GLN A 340 -25.23 -1.27 -20.41
N LYS A 341 -25.32 -1.06 -21.73
CA LYS A 341 -25.49 -2.14 -22.72
C LYS A 341 -24.29 -2.47 -23.61
N LEU A 342 -23.16 -1.77 -23.52
CA LEU A 342 -21.98 -2.03 -24.37
C LEU A 342 -20.98 -3.09 -23.85
N VAL A 343 -21.25 -3.74 -22.71
CA VAL A 343 -20.43 -4.86 -22.20
C VAL A 343 -20.69 -6.19 -22.95
N ALA A 344 -21.68 -6.22 -23.85
CA ALA A 344 -22.08 -7.43 -24.57
C ALA A 344 -21.65 -7.42 -26.05
N ARG A 345 -20.34 -7.49 -26.33
CA ARG A 345 -19.74 -8.13 -27.52
C ARG A 345 -18.23 -7.89 -27.54
N GLY A 346 -17.46 -8.92 -27.21
CA GLY A 346 -16.04 -8.96 -27.53
C GLY A 346 -15.82 -9.41 -28.97
N GLN A 347 -14.83 -8.83 -29.68
CA GLN A 347 -14.04 -9.57 -30.66
C GLN A 347 -12.73 -8.85 -31.02
N ARG A 348 -11.72 -9.68 -31.28
CA ARG A 348 -10.29 -9.40 -31.48
C ARG A 348 -9.99 -8.84 -32.88
N LYS A 349 -8.82 -8.20 -33.06
CA LYS A 349 -7.66 -8.69 -33.86
C LYS A 349 -6.59 -7.60 -34.02
N GLY A 350 -5.32 -7.99 -33.99
CA GLY A 350 -4.17 -7.10 -34.20
C GLY A 350 -3.83 -6.86 -35.67
N GLY A 351 -2.75 -6.09 -35.91
CA GLY A 351 -2.10 -5.99 -37.22
C GLY A 351 -1.41 -4.64 -37.50
N LEU A 352 -0.08 -4.71 -37.57
CA LEU A 352 0.95 -3.95 -38.31
C LEU A 352 0.57 -2.75 -39.23
N LEU A 353 1.49 -1.75 -39.22
CA LEU A 353 1.76 -0.58 -40.13
C LEU A 353 1.83 -0.94 -41.65
N PRO A 354 1.97 -0.04 -42.68
CA PRO A 354 2.47 1.37 -42.69
C PRO A 354 1.90 2.39 -43.75
N GLY A 355 2.16 3.70 -43.52
CA GLY A 355 2.63 4.72 -44.51
C GLY A 355 1.69 5.42 -45.53
N GLN A 356 1.61 6.77 -45.52
CA GLN A 356 2.12 7.69 -46.60
C GLN A 356 1.74 9.19 -46.39
N ASN A 357 2.66 10.05 -46.87
CA ASN A 357 2.76 11.53 -46.83
C ASN A 357 1.58 12.27 -47.52
N ASN A 358 1.21 13.53 -47.26
CA ASN A 358 2.00 14.77 -47.37
C ASN A 358 1.23 16.00 -46.76
N PRO A 359 1.86 17.18 -46.64
CA PRO A 359 1.53 18.24 -45.67
C PRO A 359 0.81 19.44 -46.28
N GLN A 360 -0.07 20.09 -45.49
CA GLN A 360 -0.32 21.54 -45.47
C GLN A 360 -1.52 21.83 -44.57
N GLN A 361 -1.28 22.26 -43.34
CA GLN A 361 -1.88 23.47 -42.74
C GLN A 361 -1.59 23.53 -41.24
N ARG A 362 -0.85 24.58 -40.85
CA ARG A 362 -0.56 24.97 -39.48
C ARG A 362 -1.85 25.44 -38.79
N ARG A 363 -2.19 24.84 -37.65
CA ARG A 363 -2.48 25.50 -36.34
C ARG A 363 -3.08 24.48 -35.36
N ASN A 364 -2.70 24.60 -34.09
CA ASN A 364 -3.09 23.80 -32.92
C ASN A 364 -2.42 22.43 -32.76
N ASN A 365 -1.13 22.44 -32.42
CA ASN A 365 -0.50 21.28 -31.81
C ASN A 365 -0.78 21.28 -30.28
N ARG A 366 -2.03 21.06 -29.88
CA ARG A 366 -2.26 20.29 -28.65
C ARG A 366 -2.00 18.85 -29.06
N LEU A 367 -0.79 18.35 -28.80
CA LEU A 367 -0.57 16.91 -28.83
C LEU A 367 -1.59 16.31 -27.86
N ALA A 368 -2.54 15.55 -28.41
CA ALA A 368 -3.42 14.72 -27.61
C ALA A 368 -2.51 13.71 -26.90
N VAL A 369 -2.19 14.01 -25.65
CA VAL A 369 -1.41 13.11 -24.80
C VAL A 369 -2.26 11.85 -24.59
N PRO A 370 -1.73 10.64 -24.89
CA PRO A 370 -2.43 9.39 -24.62
C PRO A 370 -2.93 9.35 -23.17
N ASP A 371 -4.16 8.89 -22.96
CA ASP A 371 -4.88 8.85 -21.69
C ASP A 371 -3.97 8.57 -20.47
N ARG A 372 -3.74 9.63 -19.67
CA ARG A 372 -2.96 9.55 -18.42
C ARG A 372 -3.84 8.98 -17.30
N THR A 373 -4.10 7.68 -17.31
CA THR A 373 -4.99 7.02 -16.33
C THR A 373 -4.38 6.84 -14.93
N GLU A 374 -3.10 7.18 -14.72
CA GLU A 374 -2.34 6.80 -13.50
C GLU A 374 -1.69 7.98 -12.73
N CYS A 375 -1.86 9.23 -13.16
CA CYS A 375 -1.23 10.38 -12.46
C CYS A 375 -2.09 10.89 -11.29
N TRP A 376 -1.52 10.93 -10.09
CA TRP A 376 -2.19 11.32 -8.83
C TRP A 376 -2.43 12.83 -8.68
N PHE A 377 -1.80 13.64 -9.53
CA PHE A 377 -1.80 15.10 -9.44
C PHE A 377 -2.49 15.78 -10.64
N CYS A 378 -2.78 15.04 -11.73
CA CYS A 378 -3.50 15.64 -12.85
C CYS A 378 -4.99 15.82 -12.53
N LEU A 379 -5.51 17.03 -12.71
CA LEU A 379 -6.92 17.39 -12.53
C LEU A 379 -7.89 16.55 -13.39
N SER A 380 -7.40 16.07 -14.55
CA SER A 380 -8.15 15.22 -15.47
C SER A 380 -8.17 13.74 -15.11
N THR A 381 -7.36 13.27 -14.16
CA THR A 381 -7.35 11.85 -13.78
C THR A 381 -8.53 11.53 -12.86
N PRO A 382 -9.28 10.42 -13.09
CA PRO A 382 -10.38 10.02 -12.22
C PRO A 382 -9.94 9.60 -10.81
N THR A 383 -8.65 9.29 -10.58
CA THR A 383 -8.08 8.86 -9.30
C THR A 383 -7.59 10.01 -8.41
N LEU A 384 -7.72 11.27 -8.87
CA LEU A 384 -7.33 12.43 -8.07
C LEU A 384 -8.22 12.61 -6.83
N GLU A 385 -7.58 12.82 -5.68
CA GLU A 385 -8.23 13.07 -4.39
C GLU A 385 -8.72 14.53 -4.31
N ARG A 386 -9.81 14.85 -5.03
CA ARG A 386 -10.33 16.21 -5.20
C ARG A 386 -10.65 16.93 -3.88
N HIS A 387 -10.98 16.20 -2.82
CA HIS A 387 -11.31 16.79 -1.51
C HIS A 387 -10.11 17.45 -0.83
N LEU A 388 -8.89 17.17 -1.27
CA LEU A 388 -7.65 17.79 -0.76
C LEU A 388 -7.31 19.12 -1.45
N ILE A 389 -7.97 19.47 -2.57
CA ILE A 389 -7.70 20.70 -3.30
C ILE A 389 -8.21 21.89 -2.49
N VAL A 390 -7.34 22.88 -2.27
CA VAL A 390 -7.61 24.12 -1.55
C VAL A 390 -8.05 25.23 -2.50
N SER A 391 -7.24 25.52 -3.53
CA SER A 391 -7.46 26.60 -4.51
C SER A 391 -6.98 26.17 -5.89
N ILE A 392 -7.60 26.64 -6.96
CA ILE A 392 -7.21 26.32 -8.34
C ILE A 392 -7.01 27.64 -9.10
N GLY A 393 -5.79 27.88 -9.55
CA GLY A 393 -5.43 28.99 -10.43
C GLY A 393 -5.54 28.63 -11.90
N GLN A 394 -4.90 29.42 -12.76
CA GLN A 394 -4.92 29.21 -14.22
C GLN A 394 -3.89 28.15 -14.67
N GLU A 395 -2.73 28.11 -14.01
CA GLU A 395 -1.55 27.31 -14.36
C GLU A 395 -1.12 26.35 -13.25
N ALA A 396 -1.51 26.60 -12.00
CA ALA A 396 -1.19 25.82 -10.81
C ALA A 396 -2.35 25.80 -9.81
N TYR A 397 -2.33 24.83 -8.89
CA TYR A 397 -3.32 24.71 -7.83
C TYR A 397 -2.66 24.40 -6.48
N LEU A 398 -3.33 24.79 -5.40
CA LEU A 398 -2.93 24.55 -4.02
C LEU A 398 -3.71 23.36 -3.47
N ALA A 399 -3.04 22.42 -2.81
CA ALA A 399 -3.69 21.26 -2.20
C ALA A 399 -3.03 20.83 -0.89
N MET A 400 -3.80 20.21 -0.01
CA MET A 400 -3.26 19.47 1.14
C MET A 400 -2.65 18.14 0.66
N PRO A 401 -1.45 17.73 1.12
CA PRO A 401 -0.93 16.41 0.84
C PRO A 401 -1.66 15.36 1.68
N LYS A 402 -1.85 14.17 1.10
CA LYS A 402 -2.20 12.97 1.87
C LYS A 402 -1.13 12.71 2.91
N GLY A 403 -1.51 12.67 4.19
CA GLY A 403 -0.56 12.55 5.28
C GLY A 403 0.30 13.80 5.51
N ALA A 404 -0.33 14.97 5.60
CA ALA A 404 0.32 16.23 5.98
C ALA A 404 1.11 16.12 7.29
N ILE A 405 2.23 16.85 7.42
CA ILE A 405 3.04 16.81 8.66
C ILE A 405 2.24 17.49 9.78
N CYS A 406 1.64 18.62 9.44
CA CYS A 406 0.76 19.44 10.28
C CYS A 406 -0.33 20.07 9.38
N GLY A 407 -1.27 20.81 9.97
CA GLY A 407 -2.32 21.51 9.22
C GLY A 407 -1.84 22.66 8.33
N ASP A 408 -0.53 22.94 8.32
CA ASP A 408 0.11 24.00 7.52
C ASP A 408 1.05 23.42 6.45
N HIS A 409 1.01 22.11 6.20
CA HIS A 409 1.76 21.46 5.12
C HIS A 409 0.86 21.37 3.88
N LEU A 410 1.25 22.01 2.78
CA LEU A 410 0.52 22.07 1.51
C LEU A 410 1.44 21.68 0.34
N LEU A 411 0.84 21.53 -0.82
CA LEU A 411 1.48 21.33 -2.11
C LEU A 411 1.07 22.44 -3.07
N ILE A 412 2.04 23.03 -3.76
CA ILE A 412 1.79 23.86 -4.95
C ILE A 412 2.10 22.97 -6.15
N VAL A 413 1.08 22.70 -6.96
CA VAL A 413 1.16 21.71 -8.04
C VAL A 413 0.80 22.39 -9.36
N PRO A 414 1.67 22.33 -10.39
CA PRO A 414 1.32 22.83 -11.71
C PRO A 414 0.17 22.01 -12.31
N ILE A 415 -0.64 22.62 -13.16
CA ILE A 415 -1.66 21.92 -13.94
C ILE A 415 -0.98 21.18 -15.10
N ALA A 416 0.04 21.80 -15.69
CA ALA A 416 0.92 21.16 -16.66
C ALA A 416 1.70 20.01 -16.01
N HIS A 417 1.47 18.78 -16.49
CA HIS A 417 2.18 17.62 -15.96
C HIS A 417 3.55 17.50 -16.60
N GLU A 418 4.49 18.09 -15.87
CA GLU A 418 5.93 18.00 -16.04
C GLU A 418 6.58 17.16 -14.94
N ALA A 419 7.66 16.46 -15.27
CA ALA A 419 8.42 15.66 -14.30
C ALA A 419 9.33 16.51 -13.40
N SER A 420 9.72 17.69 -13.89
CA SER A 420 10.69 18.59 -13.28
C SER A 420 10.15 20.02 -13.30
N THR A 421 10.33 20.75 -12.20
CA THR A 421 10.06 22.19 -12.14
C THR A 421 10.89 23.00 -13.15
N LEU A 422 12.06 22.51 -13.56
CA LEU A 422 12.90 23.16 -14.58
C LEU A 422 12.24 23.22 -15.96
N ALA A 423 11.34 22.28 -16.25
CA ALA A 423 10.62 22.18 -17.52
C ALA A 423 9.36 23.08 -17.57
N LEU A 424 9.00 23.73 -16.46
CA LEU A 424 7.82 24.58 -16.40
C LEU A 424 7.98 25.85 -17.23
N SER A 425 6.86 26.33 -17.78
CA SER A 425 6.79 27.62 -18.45
C SER A 425 7.01 28.76 -17.46
N LYS A 426 7.38 29.95 -17.96
CA LYS A 426 7.52 31.15 -17.12
C LYS A 426 6.19 31.51 -16.45
N ASP A 427 5.08 31.41 -17.17
CA ASP A 427 3.74 31.73 -16.65
C ASP A 427 3.34 30.79 -15.52
N THR A 428 3.55 29.47 -15.71
CA THR A 428 3.30 28.47 -14.67
C THR A 428 4.15 28.73 -13.43
N TRP A 429 5.44 29.03 -13.61
CA TRP A 429 6.32 29.34 -12.49
C TRP A 429 5.92 30.63 -11.77
N HIS A 430 5.54 31.68 -12.51
CA HIS A 430 5.06 32.94 -11.93
C HIS A 430 3.81 32.74 -11.07
N GLU A 431 2.87 31.89 -11.48
CA GLU A 431 1.71 31.59 -10.65
C GLU A 431 2.08 30.78 -9.38
N MET A 432 3.03 29.85 -9.48
CA MET A 432 3.56 29.15 -8.31
C MET A 432 4.24 30.11 -7.31
N GLU A 433 4.99 31.11 -7.80
CA GLU A 433 5.54 32.18 -6.97
C GLU A 433 4.45 33.05 -6.32
N ARG A 434 3.36 33.33 -7.03
CA ARG A 434 2.19 34.03 -6.45
C ARG A 434 1.57 33.24 -5.30
N PHE A 435 1.42 31.93 -5.43
CA PHE A 435 0.98 31.07 -4.31
C PHE A 435 1.96 31.13 -3.13
N LYS A 436 3.28 31.04 -3.38
CA LYS A 436 4.28 31.20 -2.30
C LYS A 436 4.17 32.56 -1.61
N ALA A 437 4.05 33.64 -2.36
CA ALA A 437 3.90 35.00 -1.81
C ALA A 437 2.63 35.15 -0.97
N ALA A 438 1.50 34.62 -1.44
CA ALA A 438 0.24 34.62 -0.69
C ALA A 438 0.33 33.77 0.59
N LEU A 439 0.96 32.59 0.53
CA LEU A 439 1.22 31.74 1.69
C LEU A 439 2.15 32.40 2.72
N ARG A 440 3.18 33.13 2.29
CA ARG A 440 4.03 33.92 3.19
C ARG A 440 3.20 34.95 3.98
N ARG A 441 2.31 35.70 3.31
CA ARG A 441 1.41 36.66 3.97
C ARG A 441 0.47 35.95 4.96
N TYR A 442 -0.14 34.85 4.54
CA TYR A 442 -1.02 34.05 5.40
C TYR A 442 -0.30 33.53 6.65
N PHE A 443 0.86 32.88 6.50
CA PHE A 443 1.63 32.35 7.63
C PHE A 443 2.21 33.43 8.54
N ALA A 444 2.57 34.60 8.00
CA ALA A 444 3.02 35.73 8.81
C ALA A 444 1.95 36.17 9.84
N THR A 445 0.65 36.09 9.49
CA THR A 445 -0.45 36.41 10.42
C THR A 445 -0.59 35.40 11.57
N GLN A 446 0.05 34.25 11.46
CA GLN A 446 0.04 33.17 12.45
C GLN A 446 1.40 33.03 13.15
N ASP A 447 2.29 34.03 13.02
CA ASP A 447 3.66 34.00 13.53
C ASP A 447 4.48 32.79 13.05
N LYS A 448 4.31 32.48 11.75
CA LYS A 448 5.01 31.40 11.05
C LYS A 448 5.72 31.93 9.82
N GLU A 449 6.75 31.21 9.39
CA GLU A 449 7.48 31.44 8.15
C GLU A 449 7.33 30.26 7.19
N LEU A 450 7.43 30.54 5.90
CA LEU A 450 7.28 29.54 4.84
C LEU A 450 8.58 28.78 4.63
N LEU A 451 8.53 27.47 4.75
CA LEU A 451 9.57 26.55 4.28
C LEU A 451 9.11 25.92 2.96
N VAL A 452 9.97 25.92 1.93
CA VAL A 452 9.66 25.35 0.60
C VAL A 452 10.66 24.25 0.27
N ILE A 453 10.19 23.16 -0.31
CA ILE A 453 11.02 22.05 -0.78
C ILE A 453 10.62 21.72 -2.22
N ASP A 454 11.62 21.65 -3.10
CA ASP A 454 11.51 21.13 -4.45
C ASP A 454 12.41 19.90 -4.60
N ARG A 455 11.79 18.75 -4.87
CA ARG A 455 12.52 17.50 -5.12
C ARG A 455 12.49 17.19 -6.60
N ASN A 456 13.57 17.54 -7.28
CA ASN A 456 13.78 17.31 -8.69
C ASN A 456 14.65 16.06 -8.90
N VAL A 457 14.14 14.91 -8.47
CA VAL A 457 14.84 13.61 -8.54
C VAL A 457 13.94 12.61 -9.23
N ALA A 458 14.48 11.90 -10.22
CA ALA A 458 13.73 10.87 -10.94
C ALA A 458 13.28 9.75 -9.99
N THR A 459 12.01 9.34 -10.13
CA THR A 459 11.45 8.21 -9.37
C THR A 459 10.74 7.26 -10.33
N LEU A 460 10.58 6.00 -9.94
CA LEU A 460 9.89 5.00 -10.75
C LEU A 460 8.39 5.30 -10.82
N GLY A 461 7.86 5.59 -12.02
CA GLY A 461 6.43 5.84 -12.26
C GLY A 461 6.14 7.18 -12.94
N ALA A 462 4.86 7.51 -13.10
CA ALA A 462 4.47 8.82 -13.62
C ALA A 462 4.80 9.93 -12.60
N THR A 463 5.84 10.70 -12.87
CA THR A 463 6.30 11.82 -12.05
C THR A 463 5.63 13.12 -12.46
N HIS A 464 4.89 13.75 -11.54
CA HIS A 464 4.40 15.11 -11.68
C HIS A 464 5.06 15.96 -10.59
N CYS A 465 5.82 16.97 -11.00
CA CYS A 465 6.53 17.88 -10.10
C CYS A 465 5.54 18.67 -9.23
N HIS A 466 5.99 19.05 -8.04
CA HIS A 466 5.25 19.89 -7.10
C HIS A 466 6.23 20.49 -6.10
N LEU A 467 5.88 21.64 -5.54
CA LEU A 467 6.57 22.20 -4.38
C LEU A 467 5.85 21.76 -3.11
N GLN A 468 6.58 21.23 -2.12
CA GLN A 468 6.05 21.06 -0.76
C GLN A 468 6.30 22.34 0.00
N VAL A 469 5.28 22.83 0.70
CA VAL A 469 5.37 24.05 1.50
C VAL A 469 4.83 23.82 2.90
N VAL A 470 5.53 24.34 3.91
CA VAL A 470 5.20 24.11 5.32
C VAL A 470 5.31 25.40 6.11
N GLY A 471 4.26 25.75 6.86
CA GLY A 471 4.31 26.82 7.85
C GLY A 471 5.11 26.40 9.09
N VAL A 472 6.24 27.06 9.34
CA VAL A 472 7.13 26.81 10.48
C VAL A 472 6.98 27.94 11.51
N PRO A 473 6.68 27.67 12.79
CA PRO A 473 6.66 28.70 13.82
C PRO A 473 7.98 29.48 13.87
N LYS A 474 7.93 30.82 13.99
CA LYS A 474 9.15 31.66 13.99
C LYS A 474 10.18 31.24 15.05
N ALA A 475 9.71 30.80 16.22
CA ALA A 475 10.57 30.28 17.28
C ALA A 475 11.46 29.09 16.84
N LYS A 476 11.04 28.36 15.79
CA LYS A 476 11.78 27.22 15.21
C LYS A 476 12.51 27.57 13.91
N ALA A 477 12.25 28.75 13.32
CA ALA A 477 12.81 29.18 12.04
C ALA A 477 14.34 29.27 12.08
N ALA A 478 14.91 29.85 13.14
CA ALA A 478 16.35 30.02 13.28
C ALA A 478 17.15 28.70 13.24
N ALA A 479 16.53 27.58 13.64
CA ALA A 479 17.15 26.26 13.62
C ALA A 479 16.99 25.52 12.28
N ALA A 480 16.18 26.03 11.34
CA ALA A 480 15.87 25.30 10.10
C ALA A 480 17.12 25.01 9.28
N ARG A 481 17.97 26.01 9.06
CA ARG A 481 19.23 25.87 8.30
C ARG A 481 20.18 24.84 8.93
N SER A 482 20.40 24.90 10.24
CA SER A 482 21.31 23.98 10.92
C SER A 482 20.77 22.55 10.91
N ILE A 483 19.45 22.36 11.12
CA ILE A 483 18.80 21.04 11.05
C ILE A 483 18.92 20.44 9.65
N PHE A 484 18.68 21.22 8.58
CA PHE A 484 18.85 20.71 7.20
C PHE A 484 20.28 20.25 6.93
N LYS A 485 21.27 20.98 7.44
CA LYS A 485 22.69 20.60 7.30
C LYS A 485 23.04 19.35 8.12
N THR A 486 22.70 19.33 9.41
CA THR A 486 23.02 18.23 10.32
C THR A 486 22.29 16.94 9.95
N GLU A 487 21.01 17.00 9.61
CA GLU A 487 20.30 15.83 9.10
C GLU A 487 20.84 15.43 7.72
N GLY A 488 21.22 16.40 6.89
CA GLY A 488 21.80 16.16 5.58
C GLY A 488 23.06 15.29 5.63
N GLU A 489 23.97 15.60 6.55
CA GLU A 489 25.20 14.84 6.78
C GLU A 489 24.93 13.36 7.08
N LYS A 490 23.89 13.04 7.85
CA LYS A 490 23.50 11.65 8.19
C LYS A 490 23.01 10.84 6.98
N TYR A 491 22.46 11.51 5.96
CA TYR A 491 21.87 10.88 4.79
C TYR A 491 22.64 11.17 3.49
N HIS A 492 23.88 11.66 3.61
CA HIS A 492 24.74 12.04 2.48
C HIS A 492 24.13 13.13 1.56
N VAL A 493 23.30 14.01 2.14
CA VAL A 493 22.75 15.20 1.48
C VAL A 493 23.57 16.42 1.90
N LYS A 494 24.41 16.92 0.99
CA LYS A 494 25.26 18.10 1.21
C LYS A 494 24.69 19.31 0.49
N PHE A 495 24.28 20.32 1.25
CA PHE A 495 23.76 21.56 0.70
C PHE A 495 24.85 22.60 0.43
N GLN A 496 24.70 23.29 -0.69
CA GLN A 496 25.38 24.53 -1.05
C GLN A 496 24.38 25.68 -0.91
N GLU A 497 24.82 26.82 -0.42
CA GLU A 497 23.97 28.02 -0.33
C GLU A 497 24.03 28.79 -1.64
N LEU A 498 22.86 29.09 -2.20
CA LEU A 498 22.76 29.93 -3.38
C LEU A 498 22.89 31.40 -2.94
N LEU A 499 24.06 31.98 -3.19
CA LEU A 499 24.28 33.41 -2.98
C LEU A 499 23.54 34.18 -4.07
N HIS A 500 22.66 35.10 -3.67
CA HIS A 500 22.19 36.13 -4.60
C HIS A 500 23.34 37.10 -4.85
N HIS A 501 23.72 37.29 -6.11
CA HIS A 501 24.54 38.44 -6.48
C HIS A 501 23.69 39.69 -6.19
N ALA A 502 24.06 40.45 -5.16
CA ALA A 502 23.35 41.64 -4.70
C ALA A 502 23.35 42.80 -5.71
N ASP A 503 23.87 42.60 -6.92
CA ASP A 503 24.13 43.64 -7.92
C ASP A 503 23.15 43.67 -9.11
N GLU A 504 22.17 42.77 -9.18
CA GLU A 504 21.09 42.91 -10.19
C GLU A 504 20.01 43.86 -9.69
N LYS A 505 20.08 45.11 -10.17
CA LYS A 505 18.98 46.07 -10.05
C LYS A 505 17.69 45.45 -10.60
N PRO A 506 16.54 45.61 -9.92
CA PRO A 506 15.25 45.10 -10.37
C PRO A 506 14.69 45.96 -11.52
N ASP A 507 15.37 46.00 -12.67
CA ASP A 507 14.88 46.65 -13.89
C ASP A 507 14.06 45.64 -14.71
N SER A 508 12.88 45.34 -14.18
CA SER A 508 11.64 44.86 -14.84
C SER A 508 10.84 44.09 -13.80
N GLY A 509 9.63 44.56 -13.51
CA GLY A 509 8.86 44.22 -12.30
C GLY A 509 8.30 42.79 -12.18
N VAL A 510 9.02 41.76 -12.62
CA VAL A 510 8.61 40.36 -12.44
C VAL A 510 9.83 39.50 -12.10
N SER A 511 10.05 39.24 -10.81
CA SER A 511 11.09 38.30 -10.38
C SER A 511 10.75 36.89 -10.88
N THR A 512 11.62 36.30 -11.70
CA THR A 512 11.54 34.89 -12.14
C THR A 512 11.86 33.89 -11.02
N GLY A 513 12.03 34.35 -9.78
CA GLY A 513 12.44 33.52 -8.65
C GLY A 513 13.80 32.82 -8.90
N PRO A 514 14.10 31.74 -8.17
CA PRO A 514 15.36 31.00 -8.33
C PRO A 514 15.41 30.14 -9.61
N LEU A 515 14.39 30.15 -10.49
CA LEU A 515 14.26 29.17 -11.57
C LEU A 515 15.41 29.21 -12.58
N GLU A 516 15.78 30.40 -13.07
CA GLU A 516 16.87 30.53 -14.06
C GLU A 516 18.22 30.17 -13.41
N LEU A 517 18.47 30.62 -12.18
CA LEU A 517 19.65 30.21 -11.42
C LEU A 517 19.71 28.70 -11.20
N LEU A 518 18.57 28.06 -10.89
CA LEU A 518 18.50 26.61 -10.74
C LEU A 518 18.77 25.91 -12.07
N ARG A 519 18.27 26.41 -13.21
CA ARG A 519 18.59 25.85 -14.54
C ARG A 519 20.09 25.93 -14.82
N GLU A 520 20.71 27.09 -14.56
CA GLU A 520 22.14 27.32 -14.77
C GLU A 520 23.01 26.43 -13.87
N GLN A 521 22.70 26.36 -12.57
CA GLN A 521 23.53 25.63 -11.61
C GLN A 521 23.35 24.12 -11.63
N THR A 522 22.18 23.63 -12.10
CA THR A 522 21.91 22.19 -12.14
C THR A 522 22.25 21.58 -13.48
N ASP A 523 22.26 22.35 -14.57
CA ASP A 523 22.49 21.87 -15.94
C ASP A 523 21.55 20.68 -16.26
N GLY A 524 20.30 20.76 -15.79
CA GLY A 524 19.28 19.72 -15.95
C GLY A 524 19.49 18.44 -15.13
N LYS A 525 20.50 18.38 -14.25
CA LYS A 525 20.76 17.22 -13.37
C LYS A 525 19.77 17.16 -12.21
N SER A 526 19.61 15.98 -11.62
CA SER A 526 18.75 15.81 -10.45
C SER A 526 19.25 16.61 -9.24
N PHE A 527 18.33 17.25 -8.53
CA PHE A 527 18.66 18.07 -7.36
C PHE A 527 17.56 18.02 -6.30
N LEU A 528 17.93 18.40 -5.08
CA LEU A 528 17.03 18.78 -4.02
C LEU A 528 17.27 20.26 -3.69
N TYR A 529 16.22 21.06 -3.78
CA TYR A 529 16.25 22.47 -3.44
C TYR A 529 15.33 22.76 -2.25
N ALA A 530 15.76 23.66 -1.37
CA ALA A 530 14.96 24.11 -0.25
C ALA A 530 15.13 25.63 -0.01
N GLU A 531 14.01 26.30 0.23
CA GLU A 531 13.97 27.64 0.78
C GLU A 531 13.67 27.50 2.28
N VAL A 532 14.67 27.76 3.12
CA VAL A 532 14.54 27.62 4.58
C VAL A 532 14.49 28.99 5.25
N PRO A 533 13.59 29.21 6.22
CA PRO A 533 13.54 30.47 6.95
C PRO A 533 14.84 30.68 7.75
N ASN A 534 15.26 31.94 7.90
CA ASN A 534 16.47 32.31 8.63
C ASN A 534 16.14 33.14 9.89
N ALA A 535 17.11 33.31 10.78
CA ALA A 535 16.90 34.02 12.04
C ALA A 535 16.63 35.53 11.90
N GLU A 536 16.90 36.10 10.73
CA GLU A 536 16.76 37.54 10.43
C GLU A 536 15.42 37.86 9.73
N GLY A 537 14.51 36.89 9.64
CA GLY A 537 13.20 37.05 8.98
C GLY A 537 13.26 36.98 7.45
N GLY A 538 14.37 36.50 6.89
CA GLY A 538 14.58 36.23 5.48
C GLY A 538 14.59 34.73 5.17
N THR A 539 15.04 34.37 3.97
CA THR A 539 15.09 32.98 3.51
C THR A 539 16.47 32.63 2.98
N THR A 540 17.03 31.51 3.42
CA THR A 540 18.26 30.94 2.86
C THR A 540 17.89 29.87 1.84
N GLN A 541 18.53 29.94 0.66
CA GLN A 541 18.31 28.99 -0.42
C GLN A 541 19.40 27.92 -0.39
N LEU A 542 18.99 26.66 -0.31
CA LEU A 542 19.87 25.50 -0.20
C LEU A 542 19.70 24.62 -1.45
N LEU A 543 20.80 24.27 -2.10
CA LEU A 543 20.84 23.36 -3.25
C LEU A 543 21.72 22.16 -2.96
N HIS A 544 21.22 20.96 -3.24
CA HIS A 544 21.98 19.72 -3.21
C HIS A 544 21.87 19.02 -4.57
N HIS A 545 23.00 18.87 -5.25
CA HIS A 545 23.08 18.03 -6.46
C HIS A 545 23.02 16.56 -6.08
N VAL A 546 22.15 15.83 -6.76
CA VAL A 546 21.90 14.42 -6.49
C VAL A 546 22.69 13.54 -7.44
N GLU A 547 23.63 12.78 -6.89
CA GLU A 547 24.43 11.79 -7.60
C GLU A 547 24.12 10.39 -7.07
N GLY A 548 23.59 9.51 -7.92
CA GLY A 548 23.28 8.13 -7.54
C GLY A 548 22.09 7.97 -6.59
N LYS A 549 22.23 7.11 -5.57
CA LYS A 549 21.14 6.76 -4.65
C LYS A 549 20.84 7.92 -3.70
N HIS A 550 19.60 8.41 -3.72
CA HIS A 550 19.17 9.54 -2.90
C HIS A 550 17.96 9.20 -2.02
N TYR A 551 17.94 9.73 -0.80
CA TYR A 551 16.80 9.60 0.10
C TYR A 551 15.67 10.55 -0.32
N VAL A 552 14.76 10.08 -1.18
CA VAL A 552 13.69 10.89 -1.80
C VAL A 552 12.68 11.53 -0.83
N GLN A 553 12.70 11.17 0.45
CA GLN A 553 11.87 11.79 1.51
C GLN A 553 12.68 12.74 2.40
N PHE A 554 13.95 13.03 2.06
CA PHE A 554 14.83 13.83 2.90
C PHE A 554 14.25 15.22 3.20
N GLY A 555 13.73 15.94 2.20
CA GLY A 555 13.16 17.27 2.44
C GLY A 555 12.02 17.24 3.48
N ARG A 556 11.11 16.27 3.37
CA ARG A 556 10.04 16.04 4.35
C ARG A 556 10.60 15.65 5.72
N HIS A 557 11.60 14.78 5.77
CA HIS A 557 12.29 14.38 7.00
C HIS A 557 12.86 15.60 7.72
N ALA A 558 13.65 16.42 7.02
CA ALA A 558 14.24 17.64 7.56
C ALA A 558 13.16 18.61 8.05
N ALA A 559 12.10 18.87 7.27
CA ALA A 559 10.98 19.70 7.70
C ALA A 559 10.27 19.15 8.96
N SER A 560 10.13 17.83 9.07
CA SER A 560 9.54 17.21 10.26
C SER A 560 10.43 17.34 11.50
N CYS A 561 11.76 17.32 11.33
CA CYS A 561 12.72 17.60 12.40
C CYS A 561 12.67 19.07 12.83
N VAL A 562 12.58 20.01 11.88
CA VAL A 562 12.38 21.45 12.17
C VAL A 562 11.11 21.69 12.99
N LEU A 563 10.04 20.94 12.72
CA LEU A 563 8.80 21.02 13.48
C LEU A 563 8.83 20.24 14.82
N GLU A 564 9.94 19.57 15.15
CA GLU A 564 10.09 18.66 16.31
C GLU A 564 9.11 17.48 16.27
N MET A 565 8.79 17.02 15.07
CA MET A 565 7.90 15.88 14.79
C MET A 565 8.60 14.80 13.94
N PRO A 566 9.80 14.30 14.31
CA PRO A 566 10.59 13.41 13.46
C PRO A 566 9.86 12.10 13.10
N ARG A 567 8.92 11.63 13.95
CA ARG A 567 8.07 10.46 13.62
C ARG A 567 7.19 10.72 12.39
N ARG A 568 6.86 11.98 12.07
CA ARG A 568 6.02 12.37 10.93
C ARG A 568 6.80 12.50 9.61
N ALA A 569 8.10 12.21 9.61
CA ALA A 569 8.93 12.11 8.40
C ALA A 569 8.35 11.08 7.41
N ASN A 570 7.81 9.97 7.91
CA ASN A 570 7.08 9.01 7.08
C ASN A 570 5.61 9.45 6.94
N TRP A 571 5.23 9.94 5.76
CA TRP A 571 3.88 10.44 5.47
C TRP A 571 2.78 9.41 5.75
N LYS A 572 3.07 8.11 5.67
CA LYS A 572 2.12 7.04 5.99
C LYS A 572 1.66 7.05 7.45
N PHE A 573 2.48 7.58 8.36
CA PHE A 573 2.13 7.74 9.77
C PHE A 573 1.28 8.97 10.03
N CYS A 574 1.05 9.80 9.01
CA CYS A 574 0.27 11.02 9.11
C CYS A 574 -1.07 10.94 8.37
N VAL A 575 -1.34 9.84 7.67
CA VAL A 575 -2.60 9.66 6.92
C VAL A 575 -3.75 9.56 7.91
N VAL A 576 -4.77 10.38 7.68
CA VAL A 576 -6.02 10.39 8.44
C VAL A 576 -7.18 9.95 7.54
N PRO A 577 -8.33 9.54 8.10
CA PRO A 577 -9.50 9.19 7.30
C PRO A 577 -9.94 10.34 6.39
N LYS A 578 -10.55 10.02 5.24
CA LYS A 578 -11.00 11.01 4.25
C LYS A 578 -11.90 12.11 4.86
N CYS A 579 -12.79 11.77 5.78
CA CYS A 579 -13.65 12.75 6.44
C CYS A 579 -12.87 13.73 7.34
N GLU A 580 -11.73 13.31 7.89
CA GLU A 580 -10.82 14.20 8.61
C GLU A 580 -9.98 15.04 7.64
N GLU A 581 -9.53 14.45 6.53
CA GLU A 581 -8.86 15.21 5.46
C GLU A 581 -9.78 16.31 4.90
N GLU A 582 -11.06 16.02 4.68
CA GLU A 582 -12.09 16.98 4.27
C GLU A 582 -12.23 18.11 5.30
N LYS A 583 -12.33 17.77 6.59
CA LYS A 583 -12.40 18.77 7.67
C LYS A 583 -11.14 19.63 7.75
N LEU A 584 -9.96 19.03 7.67
CA LEU A 584 -8.69 19.76 7.71
C LEU A 584 -8.56 20.70 6.52
N THR A 585 -8.89 20.20 5.32
CA THR A 585 -8.85 20.98 4.08
C THR A 585 -9.86 22.12 4.13
N GLN A 586 -11.09 21.88 4.59
CA GLN A 586 -12.11 22.92 4.74
C GLN A 586 -11.68 23.98 5.78
N THR A 587 -11.17 23.53 6.93
CA THR A 587 -10.67 24.44 7.97
C THR A 587 -9.51 25.31 7.46
N PHE A 588 -8.67 24.76 6.58
CA PHE A 588 -7.63 25.55 5.91
C PHE A 588 -8.23 26.54 4.91
N LYS A 589 -9.14 26.09 4.02
CA LYS A 589 -9.84 26.94 3.04
C LYS A 589 -10.49 28.17 3.69
N ASP A 590 -11.21 27.97 4.79
CA ASP A 590 -11.91 29.05 5.48
C ASP A 590 -10.94 30.14 5.98
N ARG A 591 -9.76 29.72 6.46
CA ARG A 591 -8.70 30.64 6.93
C ARG A 591 -7.88 31.23 5.79
N TRP A 592 -7.73 30.50 4.69
CA TRP A 592 -6.97 30.86 3.50
C TRP A 592 -7.70 31.87 2.61
N LYS A 593 -9.04 31.84 2.61
CA LYS A 593 -9.92 32.64 1.74
C LYS A 593 -9.49 34.12 1.55
N PRO A 594 -9.10 34.88 2.60
CA PRO A 594 -8.69 36.29 2.42
C PRO A 594 -7.38 36.50 1.66
N TYR A 595 -6.58 35.44 1.48
CA TYR A 595 -5.28 35.47 0.82
C TYR A 595 -5.31 34.78 -0.55
N ASP A 596 -6.45 34.16 -0.88
CA ASP A 596 -6.63 33.36 -2.08
C ASP A 596 -6.89 34.23 -3.30
N PHE A 597 -5.82 34.54 -4.05
CA PHE A 597 -5.91 35.36 -5.26
C PHE A 597 -6.69 34.68 -6.39
N THR A 598 -6.99 33.38 -6.32
CA THR A 598 -7.72 32.68 -7.38
C THR A 598 -9.22 32.95 -7.33
N LEU A 599 -9.71 33.60 -6.26
CA LEU A 599 -11.12 33.94 -6.07
C LEU A 599 -11.52 35.29 -6.70
N GLU A 600 -10.57 36.07 -7.22
CA GLU A 600 -10.79 37.48 -7.64
C GLU A 600 -11.49 37.66 -9.01
N ASN A 601 -12.24 36.69 -9.52
CA ASN A 601 -12.85 36.76 -10.86
C ASN A 601 -14.38 36.89 -10.93
N ASP A 602 -15.11 36.95 -9.81
CA ASP A 602 -16.58 36.97 -9.85
C ASP A 602 -17.26 38.30 -9.44
N ASP A 603 -16.52 39.32 -8.96
CA ASP A 603 -17.12 40.55 -8.38
C ASP A 603 -16.71 41.87 -9.08
N LYS A 604 -16.39 41.88 -10.38
CA LYS A 604 -16.03 43.13 -11.10
C LYS A 604 -16.77 43.45 -12.38
N ASP A 605 -17.83 42.73 -12.75
CA ASP A 605 -18.77 43.16 -13.78
C ASP A 605 -20.20 42.77 -13.37
N GLU A 606 -20.82 43.63 -12.54
CA GLU A 606 -22.25 44.06 -12.51
C GLU A 606 -22.71 44.53 -11.12
#